data_AF-A0A3M2AUZ6-F1
#
_entry.id   AF-A0A3M2AUZ6-F1
#
_cell.length_a   1.000
_cell.length_b   1.000
_cell.length_c   1.000
_cell.angle_alpha   90.00
_cell.angle_beta   90.00
_cell.angle_gamma   90.00
#
_symmetry.space_group_name_H-M   'P 1'
#
loop_
_entity.id
_entity.type
_entity.pdbx_description
1 polymer ?
#
loop_
_entity_poly.entity_id
_entity_poly.type
_entity_poly.pdbx_seq_one_letter_code
_entity_poly.pdbx_strand_id
1 'polypeptide(L)'
;MKTSRLLLLLPVLALACSGEEQPAPPEETGAAPAAEQAADQADAAVPAAEVHKAICGHALEEVGHCGNYIEVDGKWVELSYPGLGAMEYCSLGDKGCEVKVAGEIKDGKFVAVSYEKLN
;
A
#
# COMPACT_ATOMS: atom_id res chain seq x y z
N MET A 1 -12.73 -27.80 33.82
CA MET A 1 -11.98 -27.29 34.99
C MET A 1 -11.81 -25.79 34.85
N LYS A 2 -12.16 -25.05 35.92
CA LYS A 2 -11.82 -23.66 36.28
C LYS A 2 -11.77 -22.57 35.20
N THR A 3 -12.83 -21.78 35.20
CA THR A 3 -12.85 -20.34 34.97
C THR A 3 -11.74 -19.62 35.75
N SER A 4 -11.05 -18.68 35.12
CA SER A 4 -10.28 -17.65 35.84
C SER A 4 -10.53 -16.27 35.21
N ARG A 5 -11.25 -15.46 35.99
CA ARG A 5 -11.48 -14.02 35.82
C ARG A 5 -10.25 -13.24 36.29
N LEU A 6 -9.91 -12.14 35.61
CA LEU A 6 -9.40 -10.85 36.14
C LEU A 6 -9.04 -10.01 34.89
N LEU A 7 -9.80 -9.01 34.42
CA LEU A 7 -10.23 -7.76 35.05
C LEU A 7 -9.04 -6.98 35.65
N LEU A 8 -8.36 -6.24 34.78
CA LEU A 8 -7.46 -5.14 35.15
C LEU A 8 -7.94 -3.89 34.41
N LEU A 9 -8.59 -3.03 35.20
CA LEU A 9 -8.90 -1.63 34.92
C LEU A 9 -7.64 -0.77 35.18
N LEU A 10 -7.73 0.47 34.68
CA LEU A 10 -6.94 1.70 34.96
C LEU A 10 -5.86 2.08 33.92
N PRO A 11 -5.58 3.39 33.74
CA PRO A 11 -6.49 4.54 33.71
C PRO A 11 -6.23 5.47 32.50
N VAL A 12 -7.22 6.33 32.23
CA VAL A 12 -7.16 7.47 31.31
C VAL A 12 -6.23 8.52 31.90
N LEU A 13 -5.18 8.92 31.17
CA LEU A 13 -4.38 10.09 31.47
C LEU A 13 -4.69 11.19 30.45
N ALA A 14 -5.39 12.22 30.90
CA ALA A 14 -5.52 13.50 30.21
C ALA A 14 -4.38 14.42 30.65
N LEU A 15 -3.63 14.96 29.69
CA LEU A 15 -2.68 16.08 29.81
C LEU A 15 -2.54 16.64 28.39
N ALA A 16 -2.50 17.92 28.08
CA ALA A 16 -2.92 19.18 28.68
C ALA A 16 -2.80 20.17 27.50
N CYS A 17 -3.79 21.02 27.29
CA CYS A 17 -3.69 22.17 26.41
C CYS A 17 -2.74 23.21 27.03
N SER A 18 -1.83 23.77 26.23
CA SER A 18 -1.27 25.13 26.34
C SER A 18 -0.44 25.36 25.07
N GLY A 19 -0.91 26.17 24.13
CA GLY A 19 -0.48 27.57 24.00
C GLY A 19 0.41 27.67 22.74
N GLU A 20 0.57 28.75 22.02
CA GLU A 20 0.08 30.12 22.09
C GLU A 20 0.43 30.76 20.72
N GLU A 21 -0.27 31.85 20.42
CA GLU A 21 -0.25 32.73 19.26
C GLU A 21 0.97 32.78 18.30
N GLN A 22 0.62 32.84 17.01
CA GLN A 22 1.38 33.27 15.84
C GLN A 22 1.84 34.74 15.93
N PRO A 23 3.01 35.07 15.35
CA PRO A 23 3.15 36.31 14.59
C PRO A 23 3.55 36.07 13.13
N ALA A 24 3.03 36.94 12.26
CA ALA A 24 3.15 36.95 10.81
C ALA A 24 4.56 37.37 10.31
N PRO A 25 4.84 37.26 8.99
CA PRO A 25 6.18 37.18 8.40
C PRO A 25 6.77 38.55 8.07
N PRO A 26 8.08 38.63 7.77
CA PRO A 26 8.61 39.66 6.89
C PRO A 26 8.83 39.13 5.45
N GLU A 27 8.40 39.94 4.49
CA GLU A 27 8.68 39.82 3.06
C GLU A 27 10.12 40.21 2.68
N GLU A 28 10.44 39.90 1.43
CA GLU A 28 11.42 40.53 0.53
C GLU A 28 12.82 39.91 0.33
N THR A 29 12.93 39.31 -0.86
CA THR A 29 13.86 39.74 -1.94
C THR A 29 15.28 39.17 -1.91
N GLY A 30 15.52 38.23 -2.83
CA GLY A 30 16.86 37.79 -3.21
C GLY A 30 16.82 36.94 -4.48
N ALA A 31 17.22 37.54 -5.59
CA ALA A 31 17.29 36.95 -6.92
C ALA A 31 18.35 35.84 -7.06
N ALA A 32 18.15 35.03 -8.11
CA ALA A 32 18.85 33.83 -8.54
C ALA A 32 20.40 33.92 -8.64
N PRO A 33 21.09 32.78 -8.80
CA PRO A 33 21.17 32.19 -10.14
C PRO A 33 20.88 30.69 -10.20
N ALA A 34 20.41 30.30 -11.37
CA ALA A 34 20.22 28.94 -11.83
C ALA A 34 21.48 28.10 -11.64
N ALA A 35 21.35 27.01 -10.87
CA ALA A 35 22.19 25.85 -11.03
C ALA A 35 21.42 24.88 -11.94
N GLU A 36 21.85 24.83 -13.19
CA GLU A 36 21.44 23.85 -14.18
C GLU A 36 21.94 22.48 -13.70
N GLN A 37 21.14 21.81 -12.86
CA GLN A 37 21.38 20.44 -12.49
C GLN A 37 20.91 19.57 -13.65
N ALA A 38 21.89 18.98 -14.31
CA ALA A 38 21.74 17.93 -15.30
C ALA A 38 20.72 16.89 -14.83
N ALA A 39 19.54 16.91 -15.45
CA ALA A 39 18.63 15.77 -15.42
C ALA A 39 19.06 14.85 -16.55
N ASP A 40 20.00 13.96 -16.23
CA ASP A 40 20.15 12.69 -16.91
C ASP A 40 18.81 11.96 -16.72
N GLN A 41 17.87 12.18 -17.63
CA GLN A 41 16.66 11.40 -17.73
C GLN A 41 17.08 10.02 -18.20
N ALA A 42 17.51 9.20 -17.24
CA ALA A 42 17.45 7.76 -17.38
C ALA A 42 15.99 7.46 -17.71
N ASP A 43 15.74 7.09 -18.96
CA ASP A 43 14.48 6.59 -19.47
C ASP A 43 14.06 5.47 -18.51
N ALA A 44 13.17 5.81 -17.56
CA ALA A 44 12.68 4.87 -16.58
C ALA A 44 11.82 3.90 -17.37
N ALA A 45 12.44 2.78 -17.77
CA ALA A 45 11.80 1.75 -18.56
C ALA A 45 10.49 1.38 -17.88
N VAL A 46 9.37 1.65 -18.56
CA VAL A 46 8.05 1.28 -18.05
C VAL A 46 8.05 -0.24 -17.87
N PRO A 47 7.75 -0.76 -16.65
CA PRO A 47 7.75 -2.19 -16.43
C PRO A 47 6.77 -2.86 -17.40
N ALA A 48 7.17 -4.01 -17.94
CA ALA A 48 6.31 -4.79 -18.83
C ALA A 48 5.10 -5.31 -18.06
N ALA A 49 3.94 -5.37 -18.72
CA ALA A 49 2.73 -5.92 -18.13
C ALA A 49 2.69 -7.44 -18.32
N GLU A 50 2.53 -8.18 -17.23
CA GLU A 50 2.53 -9.64 -17.17
C GLU A 50 1.20 -10.16 -16.61
N VAL A 51 0.82 -11.39 -16.98
CA VAL A 51 -0.40 -12.03 -16.50
C VAL A 51 -0.09 -12.87 -15.28
N HIS A 52 -0.80 -12.63 -14.18
CA HIS A 52 -0.67 -13.33 -12.91
C HIS A 52 -2.01 -13.91 -12.46
N LYS A 53 -1.96 -15.00 -11.70
CA LYS A 53 -3.12 -15.42 -10.90
C LYS A 53 -3.34 -14.42 -9.79
N ALA A 54 -4.60 -14.11 -9.51
CA ALA A 54 -5.02 -13.21 -8.45
C ALA A 54 -6.08 -13.87 -7.56
N ILE A 55 -5.99 -13.67 -6.25
CA ILE A 55 -6.90 -14.29 -5.28
C ILE A 55 -7.03 -13.44 -4.02
N CYS A 56 -8.11 -13.65 -3.26
CA CYS A 56 -8.22 -13.03 -1.94
C CYS A 56 -7.34 -13.76 -0.92
N GLY A 57 -6.65 -13.01 -0.07
CA GLY A 57 -5.77 -13.58 0.94
C GLY A 57 -6.44 -14.51 1.95
N HIS A 58 -7.76 -14.42 2.16
CA HIS A 58 -8.46 -15.35 3.06
C HIS A 58 -8.52 -16.79 2.52
N ALA A 59 -8.39 -16.96 1.19
CA ALA A 59 -8.38 -18.27 0.53
C ALA A 59 -6.97 -18.88 0.50
N LEU A 60 -5.94 -18.13 0.91
CA LEU A 60 -4.57 -18.58 1.05
C LEU A 60 -4.32 -18.98 2.50
N GLU A 61 -3.98 -20.26 2.74
CA GLU A 61 -3.78 -20.79 4.09
C GLU A 61 -2.64 -20.07 4.83
N GLU A 62 -1.61 -19.65 4.10
CA GLU A 62 -0.44 -18.93 4.63
C GLU A 62 -0.70 -17.44 4.94
N VAL A 63 -1.77 -16.85 4.39
CA VAL A 63 -2.12 -15.43 4.58
C VAL A 63 -3.25 -15.29 5.61
N GLY A 64 -4.36 -16.01 5.42
CA GLY A 64 -5.46 -16.09 6.39
C GLY A 64 -6.24 -14.80 6.65
N HIS A 65 -6.09 -13.76 5.82
CA HIS A 65 -6.82 -12.49 5.96
C HIS A 65 -7.18 -11.87 4.60
N CYS A 66 -8.27 -11.10 4.57
CA CYS A 66 -8.72 -10.45 3.34
C CYS A 66 -7.69 -9.45 2.80
N GLY A 67 -7.53 -9.45 1.48
CA GLY A 67 -6.64 -8.56 0.74
C GLY A 67 -6.52 -9.05 -0.70
N ASN A 68 -5.89 -8.26 -1.56
CA ASN A 68 -5.70 -8.62 -2.97
C ASN A 68 -4.29 -9.18 -3.15
N TYR A 69 -4.16 -10.41 -3.62
CA TYR A 69 -2.87 -11.08 -3.78
C TYR A 69 -2.69 -11.56 -5.21
N ILE A 70 -1.46 -11.52 -5.72
CA ILE A 70 -1.06 -12.12 -6.98
C ILE A 70 0.07 -13.12 -6.80
N GLU A 71 0.15 -14.11 -7.68
CA GLU A 71 1.25 -15.09 -7.70
C GLU A 71 2.42 -14.56 -8.54
N VAL A 72 3.57 -14.35 -7.91
CA VAL A 72 4.84 -13.95 -8.55
C VAL A 72 5.90 -14.96 -8.15
N ASP A 73 6.52 -15.62 -9.13
CA ASP A 73 7.55 -16.65 -8.92
C ASP A 73 7.14 -17.75 -7.90
N GLY A 74 5.87 -18.17 -7.93
CA GLY A 74 5.31 -19.18 -7.03
C GLY A 74 5.08 -18.69 -5.59
N LYS A 75 5.09 -17.38 -5.36
CA LYS A 75 4.79 -16.76 -4.06
C LYS A 75 3.62 -15.80 -4.19
N TRP A 76 2.75 -15.80 -3.18
CA TRP A 76 1.67 -14.82 -3.09
C TRP A 76 2.18 -13.52 -2.50
N VAL A 77 2.01 -12.44 -3.26
CA VAL A 77 2.42 -11.08 -2.89
C VAL A 77 1.19 -10.18 -2.90
N GLU A 78 1.04 -9.33 -1.90
CA GLU A 78 -0.08 -8.39 -1.83
C GLU A 78 0.04 -7.38 -2.99
N LEU A 79 -1.05 -7.24 -3.76
CA LEU A 79 -1.17 -6.32 -4.88
C LEU A 79 -1.72 -4.98 -4.39
N SER A 80 -0.95 -3.91 -4.63
CA SER A 80 -1.38 -2.54 -4.41
C SER A 80 -1.53 -1.82 -5.74
N TYR A 81 -2.72 -1.27 -5.97
CA TYR A 81 -3.01 -0.41 -7.11
C TYR A 81 -4.05 0.64 -6.69
N PRO A 82 -3.86 1.95 -6.99
CA PRO A 82 -4.78 3.00 -6.54
C PRO A 82 -6.24 2.81 -6.96
N GLY A 83 -6.49 2.15 -8.11
CA GLY A 83 -7.83 1.87 -8.62
C GLY A 83 -8.44 0.55 -8.12
N LEU A 84 -7.76 -0.20 -7.26
CA LEU A 84 -8.19 -1.51 -6.80
C LEU A 84 -8.90 -1.38 -5.44
N GLY A 85 -10.13 -1.90 -5.33
CA GLY A 85 -10.84 -1.96 -4.06
C GLY A 85 -10.12 -2.88 -3.07
N ALA A 86 -10.21 -2.60 -1.76
CA ALA A 86 -9.51 -3.37 -0.72
C ALA A 86 -9.89 -4.88 -0.66
N MET A 87 -10.98 -5.27 -1.30
CA MET A 87 -11.54 -6.63 -1.29
C MET A 87 -11.99 -7.09 -2.68
N GLU A 88 -11.31 -6.64 -3.73
CA GLU A 88 -11.68 -6.91 -5.14
C GLU A 88 -11.92 -8.40 -5.42
N TYR A 89 -11.13 -9.27 -4.78
CA TYR A 89 -11.17 -10.73 -5.01
C TYR A 89 -11.97 -11.51 -3.97
N CYS A 90 -12.60 -10.85 -2.99
CA CYS A 90 -13.17 -11.52 -1.83
C CYS A 90 -14.30 -12.49 -2.19
N SER A 91 -15.09 -12.18 -3.22
CA SER A 91 -16.19 -13.05 -3.70
C SER A 91 -15.75 -14.19 -4.62
N LEU A 92 -14.47 -14.26 -4.99
CA LEU A 92 -13.95 -15.29 -5.91
C LEU A 92 -13.58 -16.59 -5.20
N GLY A 93 -13.42 -16.56 -3.87
CA GLY A 93 -13.01 -17.71 -3.08
C GLY A 93 -11.65 -18.28 -3.53
N ASP A 94 -11.56 -19.61 -3.58
CA ASP A 94 -10.40 -20.38 -4.02
C ASP A 94 -10.16 -20.36 -5.54
N LYS A 95 -11.14 -19.91 -6.32
CA LYS A 95 -11.05 -19.87 -7.79
C LYS A 95 -10.15 -18.75 -8.30
N GLY A 96 -10.13 -17.61 -7.60
CA GLY A 96 -9.41 -16.42 -8.04
C GLY A 96 -9.83 -15.91 -9.42
N CYS A 97 -8.94 -15.17 -10.08
CA CYS A 97 -9.02 -14.76 -11.48
C CYS A 97 -7.61 -14.54 -12.05
N GLU A 98 -7.50 -14.18 -13.32
CA GLU A 98 -6.26 -13.70 -13.92
C GLU A 98 -6.28 -12.18 -14.02
N VAL A 99 -5.13 -11.55 -13.80
CA VAL A 99 -4.94 -10.11 -13.96
C VAL A 99 -3.68 -9.85 -14.76
N LYS A 100 -3.73 -8.85 -15.63
CA LYS A 100 -2.56 -8.32 -16.31
C LYS A 100 -2.12 -7.05 -15.61
N VAL A 101 -0.90 -7.06 -15.06
CA VAL A 101 -0.34 -5.94 -14.28
C VAL A 101 1.09 -5.64 -14.70
N ALA A 102 1.44 -4.36 -14.74
CA ALA A 102 2.84 -3.92 -14.75
C ALA A 102 3.16 -3.26 -13.40
N GLY A 103 4.35 -3.48 -12.88
CA GLY A 103 4.75 -2.92 -11.60
C GLY A 103 6.07 -3.48 -11.11
N GLU A 104 6.31 -3.30 -9.82
CA GLU A 104 7.52 -3.76 -9.14
C GLU A 104 7.22 -4.11 -7.68
N ILE A 105 8.07 -4.95 -7.08
CA ILE A 105 7.96 -5.26 -5.65
C ILE A 105 8.65 -4.16 -4.84
N LYS A 106 7.88 -3.51 -3.96
CA LYS A 106 8.36 -2.52 -2.98
C LYS A 106 7.83 -2.88 -1.61
N ASP A 107 8.71 -2.92 -0.61
CA ASP A 107 8.36 -3.21 0.78
C ASP A 107 7.54 -4.50 0.96
N GLY A 108 7.82 -5.53 0.13
CA GLY A 108 7.13 -6.81 0.17
C GLY A 108 5.74 -6.83 -0.49
N LYS A 109 5.34 -5.76 -1.17
CA LYS A 109 4.09 -5.68 -1.95
C LYS A 109 4.38 -5.45 -3.42
N PHE A 110 3.53 -5.96 -4.30
CA PHE A 110 3.58 -5.62 -5.72
C PHE A 110 2.83 -4.30 -5.93
N VAL A 111 3.57 -3.24 -6.25
CA VAL A 111 3.01 -1.92 -6.51
C VAL A 111 2.81 -1.79 -8.02
N ALA A 112 1.56 -1.94 -8.45
CA ALA A 112 1.21 -1.88 -9.86
C ALA A 112 1.07 -0.43 -10.34
N VAL A 113 1.54 -0.19 -11.56
CA VAL A 113 1.35 1.05 -12.33
C VAL A 113 0.29 0.88 -13.42
N SER A 114 -0.05 -0.36 -13.78
CA SER A 114 -1.19 -0.70 -14.63
C SER A 114 -1.91 -1.94 -14.11
N TYR A 115 -3.21 -2.02 -14.38
CA TYR A 115 -4.08 -3.10 -13.92
C TYR A 115 -5.20 -3.36 -14.91
N GLU A 116 -5.37 -4.62 -15.30
CA GLU A 116 -6.47 -5.12 -16.12
C GLU A 116 -6.90 -6.49 -15.58
N LYS A 117 -8.18 -6.64 -15.22
CA LYS A 117 -8.75 -7.93 -14.84
C LYS A 117 -9.16 -8.69 -16.09
N LEU A 118 -8.68 -9.92 -16.25
CA LEU A 118 -9.02 -10.80 -17.35
C LEU A 118 -10.22 -11.66 -16.93
N ASN A 119 -11.26 -11.72 -17.78
CA ASN A 119 -12.50 -12.46 -17.54
C ASN A 119 -12.45 -13.87 -18.11
#